data_AF-A0A520I4R2-F1
#
_entry.id   AF-A0A520I4R2-F1
#
_cell.length_a   1.000
_cell.length_b   1.000
_cell.length_c   1.000
_cell.angle_alpha   90.00
_cell.angle_beta   90.00
_cell.angle_gamma   90.00
#
_symmetry.space_group_name_H-M   'P 1'
#
loop_
_entity.id
_entity.type
_entity.pdbx_description
1 polymer ?
#
loop_
_entity_poly.entity_id
_entity_poly.type
_entity_poly.pdbx_seq_one_letter_code
_entity_poly.pdbx_strand_id
1 'polypeptide(L)'
;LAAIAMTGMVYGIEWWSKGLYWATSGGEKLGEFSRLQSDSTQAGKFKPVEAMDLAWKQVVAKSQKSEGFYYTFPDKRRQKATIDISVYPSQGQFYNRESYTFDQHTLKELKGTDVYSVAFAESDFGGKLRKMNYDIHIGSILGFPGKVLAFLASLIGASLPITGFLVWYGRKFKKKKSTKEGTAVASTSSPRAKPNYKVVKKAEEPVLASTAPISPVQ
;
A
#
# COMPACT_ATOMS: atom_id res chain seq x y z
N LEU A 1 -10.16 -2.42 3.70
CA LEU A 1 -9.10 -3.46 3.69
C LEU A 1 -8.25 -3.40 2.43
N ALA A 2 -8.82 -3.59 1.23
CA ALA A 2 -8.05 -3.66 -0.01
C ALA A 2 -7.14 -2.44 -0.27
N ALA A 3 -7.64 -1.22 -0.06
CA ALA A 3 -6.83 0.00 -0.19
C ALA A 3 -5.61 0.03 0.76
N ILE A 4 -5.79 -0.37 2.02
CA ILE A 4 -4.72 -0.45 3.03
C ILE A 4 -3.69 -1.52 2.65
N ALA A 5 -4.16 -2.66 2.13
CA ALA A 5 -3.29 -3.72 1.64
C ALA A 5 -2.46 -3.25 0.42
N MET A 6 -3.09 -2.59 -0.56
CA MET A 6 -2.42 -2.04 -1.75
C MET A 6 -1.37 -0.99 -1.40
N THR A 7 -1.68 -0.09 -0.47
CA THR A 7 -0.71 0.90 0.04
C THR A 7 0.40 0.27 0.87
N GLY A 8 0.17 -0.88 1.52
CA GLY A 8 1.18 -1.66 2.22
C GLY A 8 2.14 -2.40 1.30
N MET A 9 1.64 -2.94 0.18
CA MET A 9 2.46 -3.62 -0.83
C MET A 9 3.54 -2.71 -1.41
N VAL A 10 3.32 -1.40 -1.41
CA VAL A 10 4.32 -0.40 -1.81
C VAL A 10 5.63 -0.50 -1.01
N TYR A 11 5.58 -0.95 0.24
CA TYR A 11 6.76 -1.07 1.09
C TYR A 11 7.47 -2.42 0.95
N GLY A 12 6.75 -3.48 0.58
CA GLY A 12 7.30 -4.84 0.51
C GLY A 12 7.61 -5.34 -0.90
N ILE A 13 7.00 -4.76 -1.93
CA ILE A 13 7.04 -5.28 -3.30
C ILE A 13 7.50 -4.18 -4.26
N GLU A 14 8.75 -4.29 -4.72
CA GLU A 14 9.40 -3.25 -5.52
C GLU A 14 8.71 -3.01 -6.87
N TRP A 15 8.32 -4.07 -7.59
CA TRP A 15 7.64 -3.94 -8.88
C TRP A 15 6.28 -3.24 -8.73
N TRP A 16 5.56 -3.52 -7.64
CA TRP A 16 4.29 -2.87 -7.33
C TRP A 16 4.51 -1.40 -6.99
N SER A 17 5.51 -1.09 -6.17
CA SER A 17 5.90 0.27 -5.81
C SER A 17 6.24 1.12 -7.04
N LYS A 18 7.11 0.60 -7.93
CA LYS A 18 7.54 1.28 -9.16
C LYS A 18 6.40 1.35 -10.18
N GLY A 19 5.64 0.27 -10.35
CA GLY A 19 4.51 0.21 -11.29
C GLY A 19 3.35 1.12 -10.90
N LEU A 20 3.01 1.17 -9.61
CA LEU A 20 2.00 2.10 -9.10
C LEU A 20 2.45 3.55 -9.30
N TYR A 21 3.70 3.88 -8.97
CA TYR A 21 4.23 5.22 -9.22
C TYR A 21 4.13 5.57 -10.71
N TRP A 22 4.68 4.73 -11.59
CA TRP A 22 4.64 4.90 -13.04
C TRP A 22 3.22 5.11 -13.59
N ALA A 23 2.25 4.32 -13.12
CA ALA A 23 0.86 4.46 -13.54
C ALA A 23 0.25 5.78 -13.05
N THR A 24 0.60 6.22 -11.84
CA THR A 24 0.04 7.43 -11.23
C THR A 24 0.73 8.72 -11.66
N SER A 25 2.00 8.65 -12.07
CA SER A 25 2.78 9.79 -12.59
C SER A 25 2.65 9.96 -14.10
N GLY A 26 1.89 9.09 -14.79
CA GLY A 26 1.74 9.15 -16.24
C GLY A 26 2.98 8.71 -17.02
N GLY A 27 3.81 7.84 -16.44
CA GLY A 27 4.94 7.22 -17.11
C GLY A 27 6.31 7.54 -16.54
N GLU A 28 6.38 8.36 -15.48
CA GLU A 28 7.66 8.72 -14.86
C GLU A 28 8.23 7.56 -14.04
N LYS A 29 9.56 7.46 -14.01
CA LYS A 29 10.26 6.48 -13.19
C LYS A 29 10.45 7.03 -11.79
N LEU A 30 10.21 6.18 -10.80
CA LEU A 30 10.50 6.51 -9.41
C LEU A 30 12.02 6.71 -9.25
N GLY A 31 12.43 7.89 -8.80
CA GLY A 31 13.84 8.20 -8.56
C GLY A 31 14.46 7.25 -7.54
N GLU A 32 15.75 6.93 -7.72
CA GLU A 32 16.47 6.10 -6.77
C GLU A 32 16.72 6.88 -5.47
N PHE A 33 16.56 6.18 -4.35
CA PHE A 33 16.94 6.74 -3.06
C PHE A 33 18.47 6.79 -2.98
N SER A 34 19.02 7.99 -2.99
CA SER A 34 20.45 8.22 -2.77
C SER A 34 20.68 8.69 -1.35
N ARG A 35 21.58 8.02 -0.64
CA ARG A 35 21.98 8.46 0.70
C ARG A 35 22.90 9.67 0.59
N LEU A 36 22.40 10.82 1.01
CA LEU A 36 23.20 12.03 1.14
C LEU A 36 24.30 11.80 2.19
N GLN A 37 25.53 12.25 1.87
CA GLN A 37 26.69 12.12 2.74
C GLN A 37 27.41 13.46 2.82
N SER A 38 27.92 13.79 4.00
CA SER A 38 28.75 14.98 4.15
C SER A 38 30.15 14.76 3.60
N ASP A 39 30.72 15.84 3.10
CA ASP A 39 32.07 15.85 2.53
C ASP A 39 33.12 15.83 3.65
N SER A 40 33.65 14.64 3.93
CA SER A 40 34.67 14.43 4.96
C SER A 40 35.99 15.14 4.68
N THR A 41 36.22 15.65 3.45
CA THR A 41 37.45 16.38 3.12
C THR A 41 37.47 17.80 3.70
N GLN A 42 36.31 18.33 4.09
CA GLN A 42 36.17 19.67 4.65
C GLN A 42 36.06 19.66 6.19
N ALA A 43 36.47 18.57 6.83
CA ALA A 43 36.35 18.38 8.26
C ALA A 43 37.05 19.48 9.08
N GLY A 44 36.41 19.91 10.17
CA GLY A 44 36.98 20.83 11.15
C GLY A 44 36.63 22.32 10.98
N LYS A 45 35.82 22.69 9.99
CA LYS A 45 35.36 24.08 9.80
C LYS A 45 34.40 24.57 10.88
N PHE A 46 33.53 23.68 11.40
CA PHE A 46 32.57 24.01 12.45
C PHE A 46 32.57 22.96 13.55
N LYS A 47 32.24 23.38 14.78
CA LYS A 47 31.88 22.45 15.84
C LYS A 47 30.47 21.90 15.54
N PRO A 48 30.21 20.60 15.76
CA PRO A 48 28.90 19.99 15.44
C PRO A 48 27.69 20.70 16.08
N VAL A 49 27.86 21.26 17.28
CA VAL A 49 26.80 22.01 17.99
C VAL A 49 26.51 23.36 17.31
N GLU A 50 27.55 24.05 16.88
CA GLU A 50 27.43 25.34 16.19
C GLU A 50 26.83 25.15 14.79
N ALA A 51 27.27 24.11 14.08
CA ALA A 51 26.69 23.74 12.80
C ALA A 51 25.18 23.44 12.93
N MET A 52 24.77 22.71 13.96
CA MET A 52 23.36 22.45 14.22
C MET A 52 22.58 23.74 14.53
N ASP A 53 23.09 24.63 15.36
CA ASP A 53 22.41 25.88 15.71
C ASP A 53 22.18 26.76 14.46
N LEU A 54 23.17 26.84 13.58
CA LEU A 54 23.06 27.57 12.32
C LEU A 54 22.05 26.93 11.36
N ALA A 55 22.09 25.59 11.20
CA ALA A 55 21.12 24.87 10.39
C ALA A 55 19.69 25.02 10.94
N TRP A 56 19.53 24.93 12.27
CA TRP A 56 18.26 25.11 12.96
C TRP A 56 17.67 26.50 12.70
N LYS A 57 18.48 27.56 12.82
CA LYS A 57 18.04 28.94 12.52
C LYS A 57 17.54 29.08 11.08
N GLN A 58 18.21 28.45 10.11
CA GLN A 58 17.78 28.48 8.72
C GLN A 58 16.43 27.77 8.52
N VAL A 59 16.22 26.62 9.16
CA VAL A 59 14.98 25.85 9.02
C VAL A 59 13.82 26.54 9.74
N VAL A 60 14.00 27.00 10.97
CA VAL A 60 12.94 27.70 11.73
C VAL A 60 12.48 28.98 11.03
N ALA A 61 13.40 29.72 10.41
CA ALA A 61 13.06 30.89 9.62
C ALA A 61 12.17 30.57 8.40
N LYS A 62 12.36 29.39 7.78
CA LYS A 62 11.53 28.91 6.67
C LYS A 62 10.20 28.29 7.13
N SER A 63 10.13 27.81 8.37
CA SER A 63 9.07 26.93 8.87
C SER A 63 8.37 27.48 10.12
N GLN A 64 7.99 28.76 10.09
CA GLN A 64 7.47 29.50 11.26
C GLN A 64 6.08 29.05 11.74
N LYS A 65 5.36 28.26 10.94
CA LYS A 65 4.01 27.74 11.24
C LYS A 65 3.98 26.25 11.59
N SER A 66 5.13 25.63 11.81
CA SER A 66 5.21 24.18 11.96
C SER A 66 4.89 23.71 13.37
N GLU A 67 4.13 22.62 13.47
CA GLU A 67 3.65 22.06 14.73
C GLU A 67 4.61 21.02 15.34
N GLY A 68 5.62 20.58 14.57
CA GLY A 68 6.63 19.65 15.06
C GLY A 68 7.94 19.71 14.29
N PHE A 69 9.04 19.42 14.99
CA PHE A 69 10.37 19.32 14.43
C PHE A 69 11.03 18.04 14.93
N TYR A 70 11.77 17.39 14.04
CA TYR A 70 12.65 16.30 14.38
C TYR A 70 14.04 16.64 13.83
N TYR A 71 15.08 16.52 14.65
CA TYR A 71 16.44 16.79 14.22
C TYR A 71 17.36 15.68 14.70
N THR A 72 18.40 15.43 13.93
CA THR A 72 19.40 14.40 14.23
C THR A 72 20.78 15.02 14.25
N PHE A 73 21.46 14.89 15.38
CA PHE A 73 22.84 15.31 15.51
C PHE A 73 23.77 14.33 14.79
N PRO A 74 24.74 14.84 14.01
CA PRO A 74 25.74 13.98 13.42
C PRO A 74 26.66 13.41 14.50
N ASP A 75 26.95 12.11 14.42
CA ASP A 75 27.92 11.47 15.32
C ASP A 75 29.33 11.96 14.96
N LYS A 76 30.05 12.50 15.96
CA LYS A 76 31.43 12.98 15.83
C LYS A 76 32.39 11.93 15.26
N ARG A 77 32.09 10.64 15.44
CA ARG A 77 32.89 9.52 14.92
C ARG A 77 32.64 9.25 13.44
N ARG A 78 31.58 9.81 12.86
CA ARG A 78 31.17 9.59 11.46
C ARG A 78 31.34 10.89 10.67
N GLN A 79 32.51 11.04 10.05
CA GLN A 79 32.85 12.24 9.26
C GLN A 79 31.95 12.48 8.03
N LYS A 80 31.18 11.47 7.62
CA LYS A 80 30.19 11.53 6.52
C LYS A 80 28.75 11.74 7.00
N ALA A 81 28.52 11.88 8.31
CA ALA A 81 27.18 12.08 8.86
C ALA A 81 26.67 13.47 8.50
N THR A 82 25.41 13.52 8.09
CA THR A 82 24.68 14.75 7.77
C THR A 82 23.93 15.26 8.99
N ILE A 83 23.59 16.55 8.96
CA ILE A 83 22.59 17.14 9.85
C ILE A 83 21.25 17.02 9.14
N ASP A 84 20.31 16.29 9.71
CA ASP A 84 18.97 16.14 9.14
C ASP A 84 17.94 16.79 10.06
N ILE A 85 17.13 17.68 9.49
CA ILE A 85 16.05 18.38 10.17
C ILE A 85 14.76 18.14 9.38
N SER A 86 13.83 17.42 9.97
CA SER A 86 12.49 17.20 9.43
C SER A 86 11.47 18.11 10.11
N VAL A 87 10.67 18.76 9.30
CA VAL A 87 9.61 19.68 9.71
C VAL A 87 8.27 19.01 9.45
N TYR A 88 7.40 19.04 10.45
CA TYR A 88 6.04 18.53 10.39
C TYR A 88 5.07 19.71 10.51
N PRO A 89 4.51 20.19 9.38
CA PRO A 89 3.62 21.35 9.42
C PRO A 89 2.29 21.07 10.12
N SER A 90 1.77 19.83 10.03
CA SER A 90 0.46 19.46 10.57
C SER A 90 0.53 18.29 11.54
N GLN A 91 -0.26 18.32 12.61
CA GLN A 91 -0.40 17.23 13.56
C GLN A 91 -1.04 16.01 12.90
N GLY A 92 -0.36 14.86 13.02
CA GLY A 92 -0.89 13.57 12.60
C GLY A 92 -0.96 13.33 11.09
N GLN A 93 -0.43 14.24 10.27
CA GLN A 93 -0.26 14.06 8.82
C GLN A 93 1.22 13.98 8.48
N PHE A 94 1.58 13.10 7.55
CA PHE A 94 2.97 12.85 7.18
C PHE A 94 3.28 13.26 5.73
N TYR A 95 2.27 13.43 4.88
CA TYR A 95 2.44 13.72 3.45
C TYR A 95 3.12 15.06 3.16
N ASN A 96 2.97 16.04 4.05
CA ASN A 96 3.53 17.39 3.93
C ASN A 96 4.82 17.56 4.76
N ARG A 97 5.41 16.47 5.24
CA ARG A 97 6.71 16.52 5.90
C ARG A 97 7.76 17.06 4.93
N GLU A 98 8.48 18.08 5.37
CA GLU A 98 9.64 18.61 4.67
C GLU A 98 10.90 18.13 5.38
N SER A 99 11.90 17.68 4.61
CA SER A 99 13.17 17.24 5.16
C SER A 99 14.28 18.12 4.59
N TYR A 100 15.08 18.68 5.48
CA TYR A 100 16.25 19.48 5.17
C TYR A 100 17.49 18.74 5.65
N THR A 101 18.32 18.32 4.70
CA THR A 101 19.61 17.70 4.98
C THR A 101 20.70 18.74 4.75
N PHE A 102 21.62 18.87 5.70
CA PHE A 102 22.75 19.76 5.63
C PHE A 102 24.06 18.99 5.78
N ASP A 103 25.08 19.48 5.08
CA ASP A 103 26.43 19.03 5.28
C ASP A 103 26.97 19.53 6.64
N GLN A 104 27.49 18.62 7.47
CA GLN A 104 27.93 18.97 8.83
C GLN A 104 29.16 19.89 8.87
N HIS A 105 29.94 19.94 7.80
CA HIS A 105 31.21 20.67 7.74
C HIS A 105 31.10 21.98 6.97
N THR A 106 30.14 22.10 6.06
CA THR A 106 29.97 23.27 5.19
C THR A 106 28.65 23.99 5.37
N LEU A 107 27.69 23.39 6.08
CA LEU A 107 26.33 23.90 6.26
C LEU A 107 25.55 24.08 4.95
N LYS A 108 26.05 23.49 3.86
CA LYS A 108 25.36 23.50 2.58
C LYS A 108 24.17 22.55 2.64
N GLU A 109 23.00 23.04 2.22
CA GLU A 109 21.81 22.22 2.06
C GLU A 109 22.05 21.19 0.94
N LEU A 110 21.94 19.91 1.29
CA LEU A 110 22.00 18.77 0.40
C LEU A 110 20.56 18.39 0.04
N LYS A 111 20.23 18.46 -1.24
CA LYS A 111 18.91 18.03 -1.74
C LYS A 111 19.04 16.67 -2.40
N GLY A 112 18.19 15.73 -2.00
CA GLY A 112 18.05 14.47 -2.70
C GLY A 112 17.35 14.67 -4.05
N THR A 113 17.53 13.71 -4.94
CA THR A 113 16.82 13.65 -6.23
C THR A 113 15.55 12.79 -6.15
N ASP A 114 15.19 12.34 -4.95
CA ASP A 114 14.05 11.47 -4.72
C ASP A 114 12.75 12.25 -4.54
N VAL A 115 11.62 11.56 -4.74
CA VAL A 115 10.27 12.13 -4.65
C VAL A 115 10.00 12.77 -3.29
N TYR A 116 10.64 12.30 -2.21
CA TYR A 116 10.44 12.84 -0.87
C TYR A 116 11.28 14.09 -0.58
N SER A 117 12.27 14.43 -1.42
CA SER A 117 13.08 15.65 -1.27
C SER A 117 12.40 16.91 -1.82
N VAL A 118 11.43 16.75 -2.72
CA VAL A 118 10.63 17.87 -3.26
C VAL A 118 9.55 18.26 -2.23
N ALA A 119 9.15 19.52 -2.15
CA ALA A 119 8.03 19.92 -1.29
C ALA A 119 6.70 19.29 -1.77
N PHE A 120 5.76 19.04 -0.86
CA PHE A 120 4.45 18.45 -1.25
C PHE A 120 3.70 19.32 -2.26
N ALA A 121 3.74 20.66 -2.10
CA ALA A 121 3.07 21.60 -3.00
C ALA A 121 3.61 21.54 -4.44
N GLU A 122 4.93 21.40 -4.57
CA GLU A 122 5.67 21.38 -5.84
C GLU A 122 5.67 20.00 -6.52
N SER A 123 5.22 18.96 -5.83
CA SER A 123 5.16 17.60 -6.38
C SER A 123 4.01 17.47 -7.39
N ASP A 124 4.26 16.65 -8.41
CA ASP A 124 3.25 16.18 -9.36
C ASP A 124 2.19 15.31 -8.66
N PHE A 125 1.17 14.89 -9.41
CA PHE A 125 0.11 14.04 -8.85
C PHE A 125 0.65 12.69 -8.34
N GLY A 126 1.58 12.06 -9.07
CA GLY A 126 2.20 10.80 -8.67
C GLY A 126 3.02 10.95 -7.40
N GLY A 127 3.82 12.01 -7.29
CA GLY A 127 4.59 12.35 -6.10
C GLY A 127 3.73 12.67 -4.88
N LYS A 128 2.63 13.41 -5.07
CA LYS A 128 1.64 13.69 -4.00
C LYS A 128 1.00 12.40 -3.50
N LEU A 129 0.52 11.55 -4.41
CA LEU A 129 -0.06 10.26 -4.06
C LEU A 129 0.96 9.38 -3.32
N ARG A 130 2.21 9.37 -3.78
CA ARG A 130 3.29 8.60 -3.17
C ARG A 130 3.57 9.04 -1.73
N LYS A 131 3.55 10.35 -1.46
CA LYS A 131 3.70 10.91 -0.11
C LYS A 131 2.50 10.58 0.78
N MET A 132 1.29 10.69 0.24
CA MET A 132 0.06 10.33 0.94
C MET A 132 -0.09 8.83 1.18
N ASN A 133 0.66 7.98 0.48
CA ASN A 133 0.58 6.53 0.63
C ASN A 133 0.74 6.10 2.10
N TYR A 134 1.66 6.71 2.85
CA TYR A 134 1.84 6.40 4.26
C TYR A 134 0.60 6.78 5.08
N ASP A 135 0.05 7.98 4.86
CA ASP A 135 -1.14 8.44 5.57
C ASP A 135 -2.39 7.60 5.26
N ILE A 136 -2.52 7.14 4.02
CA ILE A 136 -3.59 6.21 3.61
C ILE A 136 -3.38 4.83 4.25
N HIS A 137 -2.13 4.37 4.31
CA HIS A 137 -1.80 3.06 4.88
C HIS A 137 -2.14 2.97 6.37
N ILE A 138 -1.79 4.00 7.15
CA ILE A 138 -2.10 4.04 8.60
C ILE A 138 -3.50 4.59 8.90
N GLY A 139 -4.21 5.08 7.89
CA GLY A 139 -5.53 5.70 8.02
C GLY A 139 -5.53 7.11 8.62
N SER A 140 -4.39 7.79 8.70
CA SER A 140 -4.31 9.17 9.22
C SER A 140 -4.86 10.21 8.26
N ILE A 141 -5.16 9.85 7.01
CA ILE A 141 -5.63 10.79 5.98
C ILE A 141 -6.88 11.59 6.38
N LEU A 142 -7.80 10.99 7.15
CA LEU A 142 -8.99 11.65 7.71
C LEU A 142 -8.83 11.97 9.20
N GLY A 143 -7.61 11.92 9.75
CA GLY A 143 -7.35 12.05 11.17
C GLY A 143 -7.86 10.86 11.98
N PHE A 144 -8.54 11.14 13.10
CA PHE A 144 -9.01 10.11 14.03
C PHE A 144 -10.05 9.14 13.41
N PRO A 145 -11.09 9.60 12.69
CA PRO A 145 -12.03 8.69 12.02
C PRO A 145 -11.37 7.69 11.07
N GLY A 146 -10.36 8.14 10.30
CA GLY A 146 -9.64 7.26 9.38
C GLY A 146 -8.86 6.16 10.11
N LYS A 147 -8.26 6.47 11.27
CA LYS A 147 -7.57 5.48 12.11
C LYS A 147 -8.54 4.44 12.66
N VAL A 148 -9.74 4.86 13.07
CA VAL A 148 -10.79 3.92 13.53
C VAL A 148 -11.22 2.98 12.39
N LEU A 149 -11.43 3.51 11.19
CA LEU A 149 -11.77 2.68 10.02
C LEU A 149 -10.63 1.70 9.65
N ALA A 150 -9.38 2.14 9.70
CA ALA A 150 -8.22 1.29 9.46
C ALA A 150 -8.11 0.17 10.51
N PHE A 151 -8.37 0.50 11.79
CA PHE A 151 -8.42 -0.47 12.87
C PHE A 151 -9.53 -1.53 12.68
N LEU A 152 -10.76 -1.11 12.38
CA LEU A 152 -11.86 -2.05 12.15
C LEU A 152 -11.61 -2.93 10.91
N ALA A 153 -11.10 -2.34 9.83
CA ALA A 153 -10.76 -3.08 8.63
C ALA A 153 -9.67 -4.12 8.88
N SER A 154 -8.61 -3.75 9.61
CA SER A 154 -7.53 -4.68 9.97
C SER A 154 -7.98 -5.77 10.94
N LEU A 155 -8.90 -5.47 11.87
CA LEU A 155 -9.49 -6.46 12.76
C LEU A 155 -10.28 -7.54 11.99
N ILE A 156 -11.08 -7.13 11.00
CA ILE A 156 -11.77 -8.07 10.11
C ILE A 156 -10.74 -8.91 9.34
N GLY A 157 -9.71 -8.26 8.76
CA GLY A 157 -8.65 -8.95 8.03
C GLY A 157 -7.90 -9.97 8.88
N ALA A 158 -7.54 -9.63 10.11
CA ALA A 158 -6.86 -10.50 11.06
C ALA A 158 -7.72 -11.68 11.51
N SER A 159 -9.06 -11.56 11.44
CA SER A 159 -9.97 -12.66 11.75
C SER A 159 -10.10 -13.69 10.62
N LEU A 160 -9.73 -13.35 9.38
CA LEU A 160 -9.87 -14.26 8.22
C LEU A 160 -8.99 -15.52 8.31
N PRO A 161 -7.70 -15.47 8.71
CA PRO A 161 -6.90 -16.68 8.92
C PRO A 161 -7.47 -17.57 10.04
N ILE A 162 -7.95 -16.97 11.12
CA ILE A 162 -8.52 -17.68 12.28
C ILE A 162 -9.80 -18.40 11.86
N THR A 163 -10.73 -17.68 11.24
CA THR A 163 -12.00 -18.25 10.77
C THR A 163 -11.78 -19.29 9.67
N GLY A 164 -10.86 -19.04 8.74
CA GLY A 164 -10.47 -20.00 7.70
C GLY A 164 -9.89 -21.29 8.29
N PHE A 165 -9.01 -21.18 9.29
CA PHE A 165 -8.46 -22.33 10.01
C PHE A 165 -9.55 -23.13 10.74
N LEU A 166 -10.46 -22.45 11.45
CA LEU A 166 -11.57 -23.10 12.15
C LEU A 166 -12.51 -23.85 11.19
N VAL A 167 -12.81 -23.26 10.03
CA VAL A 167 -13.63 -23.91 8.98
C VAL A 167 -12.90 -25.11 8.40
N TRP A 168 -11.60 -24.99 8.08
CA TRP A 168 -10.79 -26.10 7.57
C TRP A 168 -10.71 -27.25 8.59
N TYR A 169 -10.44 -26.94 9.84
CA TYR A 169 -10.37 -27.92 10.93
C TYR A 169 -11.71 -28.62 11.13
N GLY A 170 -12.81 -27.85 11.13
CA GLY A 170 -14.17 -28.37 11.20
C GLY A 170 -14.50 -29.31 10.03
N ARG A 171 -14.11 -28.96 8.80
CA ARG A 171 -14.33 -29.78 7.61
C ARG A 171 -13.49 -31.06 7.60
N LYS A 172 -12.26 -31.02 8.10
CA LYS A 172 -11.32 -32.15 8.05
C LYS A 172 -11.51 -33.15 9.18
N PHE A 173 -11.88 -32.69 10.38
CA PHE A 173 -11.90 -33.54 11.57
C PHE A 173 -13.29 -33.75 12.19
N LYS A 174 -14.33 -32.99 11.82
CA LYS A 174 -15.70 -33.32 12.27
C LYS A 174 -16.29 -34.43 11.39
N LYS A 175 -16.50 -35.61 11.97
CA LYS A 175 -17.36 -36.64 11.38
C LYS A 175 -18.76 -36.04 11.21
N LYS A 176 -19.34 -36.17 10.01
CA LYS A 176 -20.76 -35.86 9.79
C LYS A 176 -21.58 -36.68 10.79
N LYS A 177 -22.09 -36.06 11.85
CA LYS A 177 -23.21 -36.66 12.57
C LYS A 177 -24.34 -36.72 11.55
N SER A 178 -24.71 -37.93 11.14
CA SER A 178 -25.99 -38.13 10.45
C SER A 178 -27.03 -37.50 11.35
N THR A 179 -27.68 -36.44 10.87
CA THR A 179 -28.91 -35.95 11.48
C THR A 179 -29.84 -37.15 11.58
N LYS A 180 -30.00 -37.71 12.78
CA LYS A 180 -31.12 -38.61 13.05
C LYS A 180 -32.34 -37.70 13.00
N GLU A 181 -33.08 -37.76 11.90
CA GLU A 181 -34.48 -37.35 11.88
C GLU A 181 -35.18 -38.02 13.06
N GLY A 182 -35.70 -37.19 13.96
CA GLY A 182 -36.36 -37.61 15.17
C GLY A 182 -37.61 -36.79 15.36
N THR A 183 -38.72 -37.40 14.99
CA THR A 183 -40.10 -37.11 15.42
C THR A 183 -40.86 -36.07 14.60
N ALA A 184 -41.57 -36.60 13.61
CA ALA A 184 -42.74 -36.00 13.01
C ALA A 184 -43.79 -35.65 14.07
N VAL A 185 -44.26 -34.40 14.05
CA VAL A 185 -45.59 -34.03 14.54
C VAL A 185 -46.40 -33.67 13.30
N ALA A 186 -47.48 -34.41 13.09
CA ALA A 186 -48.38 -34.22 11.97
C ALA A 186 -49.09 -32.86 12.06
N SER A 187 -48.96 -32.05 11.02
CA SER A 187 -49.98 -31.07 10.65
C SER A 187 -49.98 -30.89 9.14
N THR A 188 -51.07 -31.31 8.52
CA THR A 188 -51.43 -31.21 7.12
C THR A 188 -51.29 -29.80 6.55
N SER A 189 -50.47 -29.64 5.51
CA SER A 189 -50.77 -28.79 4.36
C SER A 189 -49.77 -29.05 3.23
N SER A 190 -50.28 -29.54 2.10
CA SER A 190 -49.54 -29.87 0.87
C SER A 190 -48.75 -28.67 0.30
N PRO A 191 -47.48 -28.85 -0.10
CA PRO A 191 -46.85 -27.98 -1.09
C PRO A 191 -46.68 -28.71 -2.44
N ARG A 192 -47.33 -28.13 -3.45
CA ARG A 192 -47.28 -28.44 -4.88
C ARG A 192 -45.86 -28.75 -5.38
N ALA A 193 -45.64 -29.99 -5.83
CA ALA A 193 -44.40 -30.41 -6.48
C ALA A 193 -44.25 -29.72 -7.85
N LYS A 194 -43.12 -29.05 -8.08
CA LYS A 194 -42.73 -28.57 -9.42
C LYS A 194 -42.11 -29.74 -10.20
N PRO A 195 -42.50 -30.00 -11.46
CA PRO A 195 -41.93 -31.10 -12.23
C PRO A 195 -40.48 -30.79 -12.60
N ASN A 196 -39.62 -31.80 -12.45
CA ASN A 196 -38.20 -31.75 -12.79
C ASN A 196 -38.04 -32.26 -14.23
N TYR A 197 -37.73 -31.37 -15.17
CA TYR A 197 -37.48 -31.77 -16.57
C TYR A 197 -36.07 -32.37 -16.69
N LYS A 198 -36.00 -33.64 -17.11
CA LYS A 198 -34.73 -34.26 -17.53
C LYS A 198 -34.30 -33.63 -18.86
N VAL A 199 -33.18 -32.91 -18.84
CA VAL A 199 -32.50 -32.47 -20.07
C VAL A 199 -31.96 -33.70 -20.78
N VAL A 200 -32.56 -34.06 -21.90
CA VAL A 200 -32.07 -35.12 -22.80
C VAL A 200 -30.80 -34.59 -23.47
N LYS A 201 -29.66 -35.25 -23.25
CA LYS A 201 -28.44 -35.00 -24.03
C LYS A 201 -28.68 -35.47 -25.46
N LYS A 202 -28.53 -34.54 -26.42
CA LYS A 202 -28.59 -34.80 -27.86
C LYS A 202 -27.57 -35.89 -28.22
N ALA A 203 -28.03 -37.01 -28.76
CA ALA A 203 -27.16 -38.02 -29.34
C ALA A 203 -26.55 -37.44 -30.63
N GLU A 204 -25.24 -37.62 -30.81
CA GLU A 204 -24.58 -37.37 -32.10
C GLU A 204 -25.13 -38.34 -33.14
N GLU A 205 -25.64 -37.80 -34.24
CA GLU A 205 -26.06 -38.60 -35.40
C GLU A 205 -24.81 -39.09 -36.15
N PRO A 206 -24.73 -40.38 -36.52
CA PRO A 206 -23.69 -40.87 -37.41
C PRO A 206 -23.96 -40.36 -38.83
N VAL A 207 -22.98 -39.65 -39.38
CA VAL A 207 -22.91 -39.25 -40.79
C VAL A 207 -22.87 -40.52 -41.66
N LEU A 208 -24.02 -40.87 -42.24
CA LEU A 208 -24.12 -41.88 -43.29
C LEU A 208 -23.94 -41.18 -44.63
N ALA A 209 -22.73 -41.31 -45.17
CA ALA A 209 -22.46 -41.10 -46.59
C ALA A 209 -23.25 -42.14 -47.39
N SER A 210 -24.19 -41.68 -48.22
CA SER A 210 -24.82 -42.52 -49.24
C SER A 210 -24.83 -41.79 -50.57
N THR A 211 -24.19 -42.45 -51.52
CA THR A 211 -23.91 -42.13 -52.91
C THR A 211 -25.16 -41.96 -53.78
N ALA A 212 -25.12 -40.97 -54.69
CA ALA A 212 -25.76 -41.08 -56.01
C ALA A 212 -25.05 -40.12 -57.00
N PRO A 213 -24.51 -40.60 -58.14
CA PRO A 213 -23.98 -39.77 -59.20
C PRO A 213 -25.09 -39.39 -60.20
N ILE A 214 -25.13 -38.12 -60.63
CA ILE A 214 -25.95 -37.69 -61.78
C ILE A 214 -25.07 -36.88 -62.74
N SER A 215 -25.07 -37.36 -63.98
CA SER A 215 -24.26 -37.00 -65.16
C SER A 215 -24.37 -35.53 -65.62
N PRO A 216 -23.40 -35.05 -66.43
CA PRO A 216 -23.39 -33.69 -66.95
C PRO A 216 -24.23 -33.54 -68.23
N VAL A 217 -24.89 -32.39 -68.39
CA VAL A 217 -25.47 -31.96 -69.66
C VAL A 217 -24.96 -30.55 -69.98
N GLN A 218 -24.20 -30.51 -71.08
CA GLN A 218 -23.85 -29.42 -72.02
C GLN A 218 -23.50 -28.03 -71.49
#